data_AF-A0A6L7AE28-F1
#
_entry.id   AF-A0A6L7AE28-F1
#
_cell.length_a   1.000
_cell.length_b   1.000
_cell.length_c   1.000
_cell.angle_alpha   90.00
_cell.angle_beta   90.00
_cell.angle_gamma   90.00
#
_symmetry.space_group_name_H-M   'P 1'
#
loop_
_entity.id
_entity.type
_entity.pdbx_description
1 polymer ?
#
loop_
_entity_poly.entity_id
_entity_poly.type
_entity_poly.pdbx_seq_one_letter_code
_entity_poly.pdbx_strand_id
1 'polypeptide(L)'
;MKSGEFSNDLLTVVADSAETSDTIDVSRAQNAKERAEARIAHAQDDKNDAELARARVALMRAVNRIHVAGITVQIVTPVGEIYNEPNVDLAIVNTQGGQIGVMKKHVPLLAALTIDELIIKKGDQREVLAVNGGIAHRY
;
A
#
# COMPACT_ATOMS: atom_id res chain seq x y z
N MET A 1 -16.82 -2.21 -31.15
CA MET A 1 -15.40 -2.15 -30.73
C MET A 1 -15.36 -2.40 -29.22
N LYS A 2 -14.80 -3.52 -28.75
CA LYS A 2 -14.63 -3.84 -27.32
C LYS A 2 -13.12 -3.90 -27.04
N SER A 3 -12.62 -3.04 -26.15
CA SER A 3 -11.30 -3.06 -25.48
C SER A 3 -11.13 -1.69 -24.80
N GLY A 4 -10.79 -1.55 -23.52
CA GLY A 4 -10.70 -2.51 -22.43
C GLY A 4 -10.48 -1.69 -21.15
N GLU A 5 -11.30 -1.90 -20.11
CA GLU A 5 -11.29 -1.05 -18.92
C GLU A 5 -10.20 -1.50 -17.93
N PHE A 6 -8.94 -1.20 -18.26
CA PHE A 6 -7.76 -1.56 -17.48
C PHE A 6 -7.52 -0.61 -16.30
N SER A 7 -8.46 -0.54 -15.35
CA SER A 7 -8.17 -0.01 -14.00
C SER A 7 -7.52 -1.11 -13.16
N ASN A 8 -6.26 -1.42 -13.44
CA ASN A 8 -5.47 -2.39 -12.67
C ASN A 8 -5.01 -1.85 -11.30
N ASP A 9 -5.47 -0.65 -10.89
CA ASP A 9 -5.02 0.03 -9.67
C ASP A 9 -3.48 0.13 -9.63
N LEU A 10 -2.84 0.33 -10.79
CA LEU A 10 -1.39 0.41 -10.93
C LEU A 10 -0.95 1.87 -10.96
N LEU A 11 -0.11 2.25 -10.00
CA LEU A 11 0.69 3.47 -10.03
C LEU A 11 2.08 3.11 -10.57
N THR A 12 2.46 3.67 -11.72
CA THR A 12 3.86 3.62 -12.16
C THR A 12 4.49 4.98 -11.95
N VAL A 13 5.67 4.99 -11.34
CA VAL A 13 6.57 6.14 -11.30
C VAL A 13 7.72 5.86 -12.24
N VAL A 14 7.90 6.70 -13.26
CA VAL A 14 9.08 6.72 -14.12
C VAL A 14 9.99 7.83 -13.61
N ALA A 15 11.15 7.48 -13.08
CA ALA A 15 12.09 8.42 -12.45
C ALA A 15 13.49 8.32 -13.07
N ASP A 16 14.26 9.41 -13.03
CA ASP A 16 15.65 9.41 -13.51
C ASP A 16 16.54 8.51 -12.62
N SER A 17 16.30 8.52 -11.31
CA SER A 17 16.78 7.52 -10.35
C SER A 17 15.93 7.50 -9.07
N ALA A 18 15.93 6.37 -8.36
CA ALA A 18 15.39 6.24 -7.01
C ALA A 18 16.13 5.17 -6.19
N GLU A 19 16.06 5.26 -4.87
CA GLU A 19 16.81 4.43 -3.91
C GLU A 19 15.91 3.88 -2.79
N THR A 20 16.18 2.65 -2.33
CA THR A 20 15.47 1.94 -1.25
C THR A 20 16.19 2.06 0.10
N SER A 21 15.51 1.78 1.21
CA SER A 21 16.03 1.97 2.58
C SER A 21 16.28 0.68 3.39
N ASP A 22 16.24 -0.50 2.74
CA ASP A 22 16.71 -1.84 3.15
C ASP A 22 16.95 -2.16 4.66
N THR A 23 16.28 -3.14 5.30
CA THR A 23 15.25 -4.12 4.88
C THR A 23 14.35 -4.50 6.08
N ILE A 24 13.21 -5.19 5.86
CA ILE A 24 12.30 -5.64 6.95
C ILE A 24 11.79 -7.08 6.77
N ASP A 25 11.84 -7.86 7.86
CA ASP A 25 11.39 -9.25 7.96
C ASP A 25 9.84 -9.41 7.99
N VAL A 26 9.32 -10.10 6.98
CA VAL A 26 7.89 -10.39 6.77
C VAL A 26 7.30 -11.32 7.85
N SER A 27 8.14 -12.17 8.47
CA SER A 27 7.72 -13.18 9.46
C SER A 27 6.99 -12.56 10.66
N ARG A 28 7.35 -11.33 11.03
CA ARG A 28 6.78 -10.61 12.18
C ARG A 28 5.28 -10.33 12.04
N ALA A 29 4.80 -10.08 10.82
CA ALA A 29 3.40 -9.76 10.56
C ALA A 29 2.50 -11.00 10.59
N GLN A 30 2.95 -12.10 9.97
CA GLN A 30 2.23 -13.37 9.97
C GLN A 30 2.06 -13.92 11.40
N ASN A 31 3.14 -13.89 12.19
CA ASN A 31 3.14 -14.26 13.61
C ASN A 31 2.23 -13.35 14.48
N ALA A 32 1.85 -12.15 14.03
CA ALA A 32 0.88 -11.30 14.73
C ALA A 32 -0.56 -11.70 14.42
N LYS A 33 -0.87 -12.06 13.17
CA LYS A 33 -2.16 -12.60 12.75
C LYS A 33 -2.48 -13.93 13.47
N GLU A 34 -1.54 -14.86 13.43
CA GLU A 34 -1.71 -16.21 13.99
C GLU A 34 -1.96 -16.18 15.51
N ARG A 35 -1.28 -15.29 16.24
CA ARG A 35 -1.53 -15.03 17.68
C ARG A 35 -2.89 -14.37 17.95
N ALA A 36 -3.44 -13.61 17.01
CA ALA A 36 -4.78 -13.03 17.14
C ALA A 36 -5.86 -14.10 16.90
N GLU A 37 -5.67 -14.97 15.91
CA GLU A 37 -6.55 -16.11 15.63
C GLU A 37 -6.58 -17.11 16.79
N ALA A 38 -5.42 -17.44 17.37
CA ALA A 38 -5.33 -18.29 18.57
C ALA A 38 -6.06 -17.70 19.79
N ARG A 39 -6.03 -16.38 19.98
CA ARG A 39 -6.78 -15.70 21.06
C ARG A 39 -8.30 -15.73 20.84
N ILE A 40 -8.74 -15.62 19.58
CA ILE A 40 -10.17 -15.72 19.23
C ILE A 40 -10.69 -17.14 19.48
N ALA A 41 -9.89 -18.17 19.20
CA ALA A 41 -10.24 -19.55 19.53
C ALA A 41 -10.38 -19.77 21.04
N HIS A 42 -9.43 -19.28 21.86
CA HIS A 42 -9.51 -19.38 23.32
C HIS A 42 -10.67 -18.57 23.94
N ALA A 43 -11.05 -17.42 23.36
CA ALA A 43 -12.10 -16.56 23.90
C ALA A 43 -13.53 -17.11 23.76
N GLN A 44 -13.72 -18.29 23.14
CA GLN A 44 -15.05 -18.93 23.02
C GLN A 44 -15.54 -19.59 24.32
N ASP A 45 -14.66 -19.88 25.29
CA ASP A 45 -15.02 -20.56 26.55
C ASP A 45 -15.64 -19.62 27.61
N ASP A 46 -15.23 -18.35 27.68
CA ASP A 46 -15.47 -17.47 28.84
C ASP A 46 -16.80 -16.66 28.81
N LYS A 47 -17.64 -16.80 27.78
CA LYS A 47 -18.89 -16.03 27.59
C LYS A 47 -18.75 -14.50 27.75
N ASN A 48 -17.61 -13.92 27.38
CA ASN A 48 -17.35 -12.49 27.52
C ASN A 48 -17.71 -11.71 26.25
N ASP A 49 -18.99 -11.32 26.13
CA ASP A 49 -19.55 -10.62 24.97
C ASP A 49 -18.78 -9.34 24.60
N ALA A 50 -18.19 -8.64 25.58
CA ALA A 50 -17.43 -7.42 25.35
C ALA A 50 -16.09 -7.68 24.65
N GLU A 51 -15.42 -8.79 24.96
CA GLU A 51 -14.17 -9.19 24.29
C GLU A 51 -14.45 -9.72 22.88
N LEU A 52 -15.53 -10.49 22.72
CA LEU A 52 -16.06 -10.94 21.44
C LEU A 52 -16.40 -9.76 20.50
N ALA A 53 -17.03 -8.70 21.04
CA ALA A 53 -17.31 -7.47 20.29
C ALA A 53 -16.02 -6.75 19.85
N ARG A 54 -15.03 -6.61 20.73
CA ARG A 54 -13.71 -6.03 20.40
C ARG A 54 -13.00 -6.81 19.30
N ALA A 55 -12.95 -8.14 19.41
CA ALA A 55 -12.36 -9.01 18.40
C ALA A 55 -13.06 -8.91 17.04
N ARG A 56 -14.40 -8.87 17.02
CA ARG A 56 -15.18 -8.67 15.78
C ARG A 56 -14.91 -7.32 15.12
N VAL A 57 -14.78 -6.23 15.89
CA VAL A 57 -14.43 -4.90 15.33
C VAL A 57 -13.01 -4.89 14.77
N ALA A 58 -12.05 -5.54 15.45
CA ALA A 58 -10.68 -5.68 14.94
C ALA A 58 -10.65 -6.50 13.62
N LEU A 59 -11.38 -7.61 13.57
CA LEU A 59 -11.52 -8.42 12.35
C LEU A 59 -12.18 -7.61 11.22
N MET A 60 -13.26 -6.88 11.49
CA MET A 60 -13.96 -6.08 10.47
C MET A 60 -13.07 -4.94 9.94
N ARG A 61 -12.20 -4.36 10.77
CA ARG A 61 -11.16 -3.41 10.31
C ARG A 61 -10.10 -4.08 9.43
N ALA A 62 -9.66 -5.29 9.78
CA ALA A 62 -8.73 -6.06 8.95
C ALA A 62 -9.34 -6.47 7.61
N VAL A 63 -10.59 -6.95 7.61
CA VAL A 63 -11.36 -7.27 6.39
C VAL A 63 -11.62 -6.03 5.54
N ASN A 64 -11.85 -4.87 6.14
CA ASN A 64 -11.93 -3.61 5.40
C ASN A 64 -10.58 -3.24 4.77
N ARG A 65 -9.45 -3.32 5.51
CA ARG A 65 -8.10 -3.13 4.91
C ARG A 65 -7.88 -4.06 3.71
N ILE A 66 -8.30 -5.33 3.81
CA ILE A 66 -8.25 -6.28 2.69
C ILE A 66 -9.19 -5.88 1.55
N HIS A 67 -10.39 -5.34 1.80
CA HIS A 67 -11.34 -4.96 0.75
C HIS A 67 -10.97 -3.66 0.01
N VAL A 68 -10.25 -2.74 0.65
CA VAL A 68 -9.59 -1.61 -0.05
C VAL A 68 -8.28 -2.06 -0.72
N ALA A 69 -8.05 -3.38 -0.89
CA ALA A 69 -6.86 -4.02 -1.47
C ALA A 69 -6.08 -3.09 -2.38
N GLY A 70 -4.91 -2.69 -1.89
CA GLY A 70 -4.19 -1.51 -2.34
C GLY A 70 -3.81 -1.46 -3.81
N ILE A 71 -3.23 -0.33 -4.20
CA ILE A 71 -2.60 -0.18 -5.51
C ILE A 71 -1.35 -1.08 -5.61
N THR A 72 -0.96 -1.43 -6.83
CA THR A 72 0.43 -1.85 -7.07
C THR A 72 1.24 -0.60 -7.36
N VAL A 73 2.42 -0.47 -6.76
CA VAL A 73 3.35 0.62 -7.04
C VAL A 73 4.59 0.07 -7.70
N GLN A 74 4.84 0.50 -8.93
CA GLN A 74 6.08 0.23 -9.67
C GLN A 74 6.91 1.50 -9.80
N ILE A 75 8.22 1.38 -9.61
CA ILE A 75 9.19 2.44 -9.94
C ILE A 75 10.13 1.90 -11.00
N VAL A 76 10.18 2.61 -12.12
CA VAL A 76 11.00 2.27 -13.30
C VAL A 76 11.95 3.42 -13.57
N THR A 77 13.20 3.08 -13.86
CA THR A 77 14.28 4.00 -14.20
C THR A 77 14.92 3.57 -15.53
N PRO A 78 15.79 4.38 -16.16
CA PRO A 78 16.49 3.98 -17.37
C PRO A 78 17.33 2.69 -17.24
N VAL A 79 17.71 2.30 -16.01
CA VAL A 79 18.45 1.05 -15.74
C VAL A 79 17.56 -0.16 -15.47
N GLY A 80 16.25 0.03 -15.26
CA GLY A 80 15.28 -1.05 -15.05
C GLY A 80 14.17 -0.72 -14.04
N GLU A 81 13.31 -1.71 -13.80
CA GLU A 81 12.41 -1.73 -12.63
C GLU A 81 13.25 -1.91 -11.36
N ILE A 82 13.04 -1.03 -10.38
CA ILE A 82 13.79 -1.03 -9.10
C ILE A 82 12.88 -1.19 -7.88
N TYR A 83 11.56 -1.08 -8.07
CA TYR A 83 10.56 -1.28 -7.03
C TYR A 83 9.26 -1.78 -7.66
N ASN A 84 8.60 -2.75 -7.03
CA ASN A 84 7.36 -3.36 -7.51
C ASN A 84 6.60 -3.99 -6.34
N GLU A 85 5.84 -3.17 -5.61
CA GLU A 85 5.14 -3.60 -4.40
C GLU A 85 3.62 -3.66 -4.62
N PRO A 86 2.99 -4.85 -4.55
CA PRO A 86 1.56 -5.01 -4.71
C PRO A 86 0.81 -4.85 -3.39
N ASN A 87 -0.44 -4.39 -3.44
CA ASN A 87 -1.32 -4.18 -2.27
C ASN A 87 -0.82 -3.07 -1.31
N VAL A 88 -0.39 -1.93 -1.86
CA VAL A 88 -0.06 -0.70 -1.13
C VAL A 88 -1.33 0.08 -0.79
N ASP A 89 -1.60 0.32 0.48
CA ASP A 89 -2.82 1.02 0.94
C ASP A 89 -2.85 2.48 0.46
N LEU A 90 -1.69 3.14 0.46
CA LEU A 90 -1.51 4.54 0.07
C LEU A 90 -0.07 4.78 -0.41
N ALA A 91 0.09 5.41 -1.57
CA ALA A 91 1.33 6.06 -1.97
C ALA A 91 1.17 7.58 -1.90
N ILE A 92 2.14 8.30 -1.35
CA ILE A 92 2.16 9.77 -1.31
C ILE A 92 3.31 10.24 -2.21
N VAL A 93 2.97 10.98 -3.26
CA VAL A 93 3.91 11.58 -4.22
C VAL A 93 3.90 13.10 -4.07
N ASN A 94 5.08 13.73 -4.14
CA ASN A 94 5.19 15.17 -4.28
C ASN A 94 5.33 15.52 -5.77
N THR A 95 4.40 16.35 -6.25
CA THR A 95 4.29 16.73 -7.66
C THR A 95 4.51 18.24 -7.80
N GLN A 96 4.78 18.71 -9.01
CA GLN A 96 4.89 20.15 -9.31
C GLN A 96 3.58 20.91 -9.00
N GLY A 97 2.44 20.23 -8.90
CA GLY A 97 1.15 20.78 -8.48
C GLY A 97 0.83 20.65 -6.98
N GLY A 98 1.77 20.13 -6.18
CA GLY A 98 1.59 19.82 -4.76
C GLY A 98 1.60 18.32 -4.45
N GLN A 99 1.34 17.97 -3.19
CA GLN A 99 1.34 16.58 -2.71
C GLN A 99 0.03 15.87 -3.07
N ILE A 100 0.12 14.63 -3.55
CA ILE A 100 -1.03 13.78 -3.92
C ILE A 100 -0.94 12.42 -3.22
N GLY A 101 -2.04 12.00 -2.58
CA GLY A 101 -2.20 10.66 -2.01
C GLY A 101 -2.97 9.75 -2.95
N VAL A 102 -2.30 8.73 -3.48
CA VAL A 102 -2.84 7.76 -4.45
C VAL A 102 -3.25 6.47 -3.72
N MET A 103 -4.48 6.04 -3.93
CA MET A 103 -5.09 4.85 -3.32
C MET A 103 -5.89 4.05 -4.36
N LYS A 104 -6.45 2.90 -3.94
CA LYS A 104 -7.38 2.13 -4.76
C LYS A 104 -8.55 3.00 -5.25
N LYS A 105 -8.96 2.85 -6.51
CA LYS A 105 -10.02 3.65 -7.15
C LYS A 105 -9.81 5.18 -7.13
N HIS A 106 -8.57 5.65 -6.96
CA HIS A 106 -8.27 7.06 -7.20
C HIS A 106 -8.59 7.43 -8.66
N VAL A 107 -8.86 8.71 -8.95
CA VAL A 107 -9.03 9.15 -10.34
C VAL A 107 -7.76 8.89 -11.15
N PRO A 108 -7.85 8.59 -12.47
CA PRO A 108 -6.69 8.51 -13.33
C PRO A 108 -5.86 9.79 -13.27
N LEU A 109 -4.53 9.64 -13.28
CA LEU A 109 -3.60 10.76 -13.11
C LEU A 109 -2.38 10.61 -14.00
N LEU A 110 -1.82 11.77 -14.37
CA LEU A 110 -0.51 11.92 -15.00
C LEU A 110 0.10 13.19 -14.39
N ALA A 111 1.19 13.06 -13.63
CA ALA A 111 1.76 14.16 -12.86
C ALA A 111 3.29 14.15 -12.91
N ALA A 112 3.90 15.32 -13.14
CA ALA A 112 5.33 15.51 -13.03
C ALA A 112 5.75 15.59 -11.55
N LEU A 113 6.77 14.83 -11.18
CA LEU A 113 7.27 14.73 -9.82
C LEU A 113 8.30 15.83 -9.50
N THR A 114 8.42 16.17 -8.22
CA THR A 114 9.56 16.93 -7.68
C THR A 114 10.70 15.99 -7.31
N ILE A 115 11.89 16.54 -7.05
CA ILE A 115 12.98 15.78 -6.39
C ILE A 115 12.64 15.74 -4.90
N ASP A 116 12.17 14.60 -4.39
CA ASP A 116 11.63 14.49 -3.03
C ASP A 116 11.43 13.03 -2.58
N GLU A 117 10.88 12.82 -1.39
CA GLU A 117 10.46 11.50 -0.90
C GLU A 117 9.12 11.02 -1.49
N LEU A 118 9.09 9.75 -1.90
CA LEU A 118 7.88 8.95 -2.13
C LEU A 118 7.62 8.10 -0.89
N ILE A 119 6.44 8.27 -0.29
CA ILE A 119 6.04 7.50 0.90
C ILE A 119 5.10 6.38 0.48
N ILE A 120 5.47 5.14 0.81
CA ILE A 120 4.65 3.95 0.59
C ILE A 120 4.12 3.46 1.94
N LYS A 121 2.81 3.23 2.03
CA LYS A 121 2.17 2.70 3.24
C LYS A 121 1.45 1.39 2.95
N LYS A 122 1.77 0.37 3.74
CA LYS A 122 1.16 -0.96 3.68
C LYS A 122 0.85 -1.46 5.10
N GLY A 123 -0.44 -1.48 5.44
CA GLY A 123 -0.92 -1.69 6.80
C GLY A 123 -0.39 -0.61 7.76
N ASP A 124 0.45 -1.04 8.70
CA ASP A 124 1.09 -0.17 9.69
C ASP A 124 2.59 0.07 9.38
N GLN A 125 3.10 -0.47 8.27
CA GLN A 125 4.45 -0.18 7.75
C GLN A 125 4.43 1.09 6.88
N ARG A 126 5.46 1.94 7.05
CA ARG A 126 5.79 3.07 6.18
C ARG A 126 7.18 2.82 5.63
N GLU A 127 7.29 2.82 4.32
CA GLU A 127 8.54 2.84 3.56
C GLU A 127 8.70 4.22 2.91
N VAL A 128 9.95 4.63 2.68
CA VAL A 128 10.29 5.93 2.09
C VAL A 128 11.36 5.69 1.04
N LEU A 129 11.11 6.15 -0.18
CA LEU A 129 12.04 6.05 -1.31
C LEU A 129 12.38 7.45 -1.80
N ALA A 130 13.66 7.73 -2.05
CA ALA A 130 14.05 9.00 -2.67
C ALA A 130 13.75 8.94 -4.17
N VAL A 131 13.11 9.96 -4.74
CA VAL A 131 12.77 10.03 -6.17
C VAL A 131 13.32 11.32 -6.78
N ASN A 132 14.21 11.19 -7.77
CA ASN A 132 14.85 12.33 -8.43
C ASN A 132 14.02 12.87 -9.61
N GLY A 133 12.77 13.26 -9.34
CA GLY A 133 11.84 13.77 -10.35
C GLY A 133 11.26 12.66 -11.25
N GLY A 134 10.75 13.07 -12.42
CA GLY A 134 10.11 12.17 -13.39
C GLY A 134 8.59 12.31 -13.47
N ILE A 135 7.87 11.22 -13.76
CA ILE A 135 6.42 11.20 -14.02
C ILE A 135 5.75 10.06 -13.25
N ALA A 136 4.70 10.37 -12.50
CA ALA A 136 3.75 9.38 -11.98
C ALA A 136 2.53 9.27 -12.90
N HIS A 137 2.09 8.05 -13.22
CA HIS A 137 0.80 7.79 -13.86
C HIS A 137 -0.02 6.72 -13.14
N ARG A 138 -1.35 6.82 -13.21
CA ARG A 138 -2.30 5.79 -12.73
C ARG A 138 -3.50 5.73 -13.67
N TYR A 139 -3.94 4.52 -14.01
CA TYR A 139 -5.17 4.23 -14.75
C TYR A 139 -6.14 3.41 -13.88
#